data_AF-A0A0J6G9W0-F1
#
_entry.id   AF-A0A0J6G9W0-F1
#
_cell.length_a   1.000
_cell.length_b   1.000
_cell.length_c   1.000
_cell.angle_alpha   90.00
_cell.angle_beta   90.00
_cell.angle_gamma   90.00
#
_symmetry.space_group_name_H-M   'P 1'
#
loop_
_entity.id
_entity.type
_entity.pdbx_description
1 polymer ?
#
loop_
_entity_poly.entity_id
_entity_poly.type
_entity_poly.pdbx_seq_one_letter_code
_entity_poly.pdbx_strand_id
1 'polypeptide(L)'
;MYKLPHHRTKKVIFLLSLASTLVFGTLIALQAYTYHEDTPQAPCYASIDFIYSPDNSQRWAGKGDMSINMGAGEIYLYFNLKDPDQQEFLYNRRLDVHFDKLDSSRFWFKTLNATVFESDNSLKHALFMRRGLEGGLITFSRFSDVEYYYNINNILTGVCHVPT
;
A
#
# COMPACT_ATOMS: atom_id res chain seq x y z
N MET A 1 2.18 -49.32 39.62
CA MET A 1 1.68 -48.14 38.87
C MET A 1 1.73 -46.92 39.79
N TYR A 2 2.71 -46.03 39.60
CA TYR A 2 2.83 -44.79 40.38
C TYR A 2 1.69 -43.84 39.98
N LYS A 3 0.67 -43.68 40.85
CA LYS A 3 -0.34 -42.63 40.67
C LYS A 3 0.30 -41.29 41.03
N LEU A 4 0.71 -40.52 40.01
CA LEU A 4 1.06 -39.10 40.20
C LEU A 4 -0.11 -38.39 40.90
N PRO A 5 0.14 -37.60 41.97
CA PRO A 5 -0.92 -37.00 42.76
C PRO A 5 -1.77 -36.08 41.89
N HIS A 6 -3.03 -36.46 41.69
CA HIS A 6 -3.99 -35.86 40.76
C HIS A 6 -4.20 -34.34 40.98
N HIS A 7 -3.94 -33.84 42.19
CA HIS A 7 -3.97 -32.42 42.51
C HIS A 7 -2.77 -31.62 41.98
N ARG A 8 -1.57 -32.23 41.87
CA ARG A 8 -0.39 -31.56 41.29
C ARG A 8 -0.55 -31.38 39.78
N THR A 9 -1.10 -32.38 39.08
CA THR A 9 -1.33 -32.31 37.64
C THR A 9 -2.40 -31.27 37.27
N LYS A 10 -3.49 -31.14 38.03
CA LYS A 10 -4.50 -30.08 37.78
C LYS A 10 -3.95 -28.66 37.91
N LYS A 11 -3.13 -28.39 38.92
CA LYS A 11 -2.48 -27.07 39.10
C LYS A 11 -1.50 -26.75 37.97
N VAL A 12 -0.71 -27.74 37.55
CA VAL A 12 0.23 -27.58 36.43
C VAL A 12 -0.52 -27.34 35.12
N ILE A 13 -1.60 -28.09 34.85
CA ILE A 13 -2.44 -27.87 33.65
C ILE A 13 -3.08 -26.49 33.66
N PHE A 14 -3.60 -26.04 34.81
CA PHE A 14 -4.18 -24.70 34.93
C PHE A 14 -3.15 -23.59 34.71
N LEU A 15 -1.95 -23.71 35.29
CA LEU A 15 -0.87 -22.75 35.08
C LEU A 15 -0.38 -22.74 33.63
N LEU A 16 -0.27 -23.91 32.99
CA LEU A 16 0.08 -24.03 31.59
C LEU A 16 -1.01 -23.44 30.68
N SER A 17 -2.29 -23.67 30.99
CA SER A 17 -3.38 -23.09 30.20
C SER A 17 -3.39 -21.57 30.35
N LEU A 18 -3.23 -21.04 31.57
CA LEU A 18 -3.16 -19.60 31.83
C LEU A 18 -1.97 -18.96 31.10
N ALA A 19 -0.79 -19.59 31.19
CA ALA A 19 0.41 -19.15 30.47
C ALA A 19 0.19 -19.17 28.95
N SER A 20 -0.44 -20.23 28.42
CA SER A 20 -0.76 -20.30 26.99
C SER A 20 -1.71 -19.19 26.56
N THR A 21 -2.79 -18.93 27.31
CA THR A 21 -3.75 -17.87 26.98
C THR A 21 -3.12 -16.48 27.03
N LEU A 22 -2.21 -16.25 27.99
CA LEU A 22 -1.45 -15.00 28.05
C LEU A 22 -0.53 -14.86 26.83
N VAL A 23 0.28 -15.87 26.53
CA VAL A 23 1.20 -15.84 25.38
C VAL A 23 0.44 -15.64 24.06
N PHE A 24 -0.59 -16.44 23.79
CA PHE A 24 -1.40 -16.29 22.58
C PHE A 24 -2.13 -14.96 22.53
N GLY A 25 -2.69 -14.50 23.66
CA GLY A 25 -3.33 -13.19 23.74
C GLY A 25 -2.37 -12.04 23.43
N THR A 26 -1.13 -12.12 23.93
CA THR A 26 -0.11 -11.10 23.69
C THR A 26 0.35 -11.11 22.23
N LEU A 27 0.50 -12.29 21.62
CA LEU A 27 0.83 -12.44 20.21
C LEU A 27 -0.28 -11.89 19.29
N ILE A 28 -1.55 -12.15 19.61
CA ILE A 28 -2.69 -11.61 18.86
C ILE A 28 -2.73 -10.09 19.00
N ALA A 29 -2.54 -9.55 20.21
CA ALA A 29 -2.52 -8.12 20.44
C ALA A 29 -1.36 -7.44 19.68
N LEU A 30 -0.16 -8.04 19.71
CA LEU A 30 0.99 -7.56 18.97
C LEU A 30 0.74 -7.57 17.46
N GLN A 31 0.15 -8.64 16.93
CA GLN A 31 -0.20 -8.75 15.52
C GLN A 31 -1.28 -7.73 15.11
N ALA A 32 -2.29 -7.51 15.94
CA ALA A 32 -3.31 -6.50 15.68
C ALA A 32 -2.74 -5.07 15.74
N TYR A 33 -1.80 -4.83 16.66
CA TYR A 33 -1.10 -3.56 16.77
C TYR A 33 -0.26 -3.27 15.53
N THR A 34 0.60 -4.21 15.09
CA THR A 34 1.40 -4.04 13.86
C THR A 34 0.51 -3.93 12.62
N TYR A 35 -0.60 -4.66 12.59
CA TYR A 35 -1.59 -4.56 11.50
C TYR A 35 -2.18 -3.16 11.38
N HIS A 36 -2.50 -2.52 12.52
CA HIS A 36 -3.03 -1.16 12.58
C HIS A 36 -1.97 -0.12 12.23
N GLU A 37 -0.75 -0.31 12.72
CA GLU A 37 0.33 0.65 12.51
C GLU A 37 0.83 0.71 11.07
N ASP A 38 0.90 -0.42 10.37
CA ASP A 38 1.52 -0.49 9.04
C ASP A 38 0.54 -0.18 7.88
N THR A 39 -0.76 -0.04 8.18
CA THR A 39 -1.77 0.32 7.17
C THR A 39 -2.13 1.80 7.28
N PRO A 40 -2.06 2.57 6.18
CA PRO A 40 -2.56 3.95 6.16
C PRO A 40 -4.04 3.99 6.59
N GLN A 41 -4.33 4.64 7.72
CA GLN A 41 -5.68 4.68 8.31
C GLN A 41 -6.57 5.78 7.69
N ALA A 42 -5.97 6.74 7.00
CA ALA A 42 -6.65 7.84 6.34
C ALA A 42 -6.13 8.01 4.90
N PRO A 43 -6.89 8.72 4.04
CA PRO A 43 -6.42 9.07 2.71
C PRO A 43 -5.08 9.76 2.81
N CYS A 44 -4.09 9.26 2.10
CA CYS A 44 -2.75 9.84 2.13
C CYS A 44 -2.53 10.67 0.85
N TYR A 45 -1.72 11.71 0.94
CA TYR A 45 -1.35 12.58 -0.16
C TYR A 45 0.15 12.49 -0.40
N ALA A 46 0.55 12.32 -1.65
CA ALA A 46 1.94 12.18 -2.03
C ALA A 46 2.26 13.10 -3.19
N SER A 47 3.44 13.71 -3.16
CA SER A 47 4.04 14.24 -4.38
C SER A 47 4.74 13.11 -5.12
N ILE A 48 4.54 13.09 -6.44
CA ILE A 48 5.16 12.17 -7.38
C ILE A 48 6.36 12.88 -8.01
N ASP A 49 7.51 12.22 -8.01
CA ASP A 49 8.65 12.52 -8.89
C ASP A 49 9.25 11.18 -9.32
N PHE A 50 9.16 10.85 -10.61
CA PHE A 50 9.67 9.57 -11.11
C PHE A 50 10.36 9.72 -12.46
N ILE A 51 11.31 8.81 -12.69
CA ILE A 51 11.91 8.55 -13.98
C ILE A 51 11.63 7.09 -14.32
N TYR A 52 10.91 6.84 -15.41
CA TYR A 52 10.60 5.51 -15.90
C TYR A 52 11.23 5.28 -17.27
N SER A 53 11.86 4.13 -17.47
CA SER A 53 12.37 3.74 -18.78
C SER A 53 12.06 2.27 -19.07
N PRO A 54 11.19 1.99 -20.05
CA PRO A 54 10.86 0.60 -20.39
C PRO A 54 12.02 -0.15 -21.08
N ASP A 55 12.96 0.56 -21.72
CA ASP A 55 14.04 -0.03 -22.52
C ASP A 55 15.42 0.64 -22.33
N ASN A 56 15.61 1.39 -21.24
CA ASN A 56 16.79 2.21 -20.92
C ASN A 56 17.12 3.34 -21.92
N SER A 57 16.41 3.46 -23.04
CA SER A 57 16.64 4.46 -24.08
C SER A 57 15.59 5.57 -24.08
N GLN A 58 14.35 5.22 -23.75
CA GLN A 58 13.22 6.14 -23.67
C GLN A 58 12.96 6.48 -22.20
N ARG A 59 13.33 7.69 -21.78
CA ARG A 59 13.10 8.16 -20.41
C ARG A 59 11.84 9.01 -20.35
N TRP A 60 10.89 8.55 -19.57
CA TRP A 60 9.73 9.31 -19.16
C TRP A 60 10.02 9.93 -17.79
N ALA A 61 9.63 11.18 -17.61
CA ALA A 61 9.64 11.83 -16.30
C ALA A 61 8.21 12.21 -15.91
N GLY A 62 7.89 12.22 -14.62
CA GLY A 62 6.58 12.66 -14.17
C GLY A 62 6.66 13.37 -12.83
N LYS A 63 5.94 14.50 -12.70
CA LYS A 63 5.85 15.27 -11.46
C LYS A 63 4.44 15.78 -11.18
N GLY A 64 3.97 15.60 -9.95
CA GLY A 64 2.68 16.12 -9.51
C GLY A 64 2.26 15.49 -8.19
N ASP A 65 0.97 15.19 -8.05
CA ASP A 65 0.34 14.76 -6.82
C ASP A 65 -0.48 13.48 -7.00
N MET A 66 -0.61 12.74 -5.92
CA MET A 66 -1.41 11.54 -5.82
C MET A 66 -2.14 11.52 -4.48
N SER A 67 -3.33 10.96 -4.46
CA SER A 67 -4.00 10.57 -3.23
C SER A 67 -4.41 9.11 -3.27
N ILE A 68 -4.18 8.40 -2.16
CA ILE A 68 -4.61 7.00 -2.02
C ILE A 68 -5.61 6.92 -0.88
N ASN A 69 -6.82 6.48 -1.19
CA ASN A 69 -7.85 6.17 -0.22
C ASN A 69 -8.10 4.67 -0.20
N MET A 70 -7.42 3.96 0.71
CA MET A 70 -7.56 2.50 0.83
C MET A 70 -8.95 2.07 1.31
N GLY A 71 -9.62 2.90 2.11
CA GLY A 71 -10.96 2.62 2.62
C GLY A 71 -12.05 2.71 1.54
N ALA A 72 -11.93 3.68 0.63
CA ALA A 72 -12.84 3.80 -0.52
C ALA A 72 -12.43 2.93 -1.72
N GLY A 73 -11.19 2.43 -1.75
CA GLY A 73 -10.66 1.73 -2.91
C GLY A 73 -10.40 2.68 -4.08
N GLU A 74 -9.83 3.86 -3.81
CA GLU A 74 -9.61 4.89 -4.83
C GLU A 74 -8.16 5.38 -4.84
N ILE A 75 -7.58 5.54 -6.03
CA ILE A 75 -6.29 6.21 -6.24
C ILE A 75 -6.49 7.37 -7.20
N TYR A 76 -6.27 8.59 -6.73
CA TYR A 76 -6.29 9.81 -7.54
C TYR A 76 -4.88 10.14 -7.99
N LEU A 77 -4.70 10.41 -9.28
CA LEU A 77 -3.42 10.66 -9.92
C LEU A 77 -3.51 11.94 -10.73
N TYR A 78 -2.69 12.93 -10.39
CA TYR A 78 -2.62 14.22 -11.06
C TYR A 78 -1.16 14.64 -11.25
N PHE A 79 -0.58 14.42 -12.43
CA PHE A 79 0.81 14.83 -12.67
C PHE A 79 1.08 15.16 -14.13
N ASN A 80 2.07 16.02 -14.33
CA ASN A 80 2.63 16.30 -15.64
C ASN A 80 3.65 15.22 -15.98
N LEU A 81 3.47 14.60 -17.13
CA LEU A 81 4.38 13.65 -17.75
C LEU A 81 5.21 14.36 -18.81
N LYS A 82 6.47 13.97 -18.91
CA LYS A 82 7.37 14.37 -19.98
C LYS A 82 7.84 13.13 -20.72
N ASP A 83 7.65 13.11 -22.03
CA ASP A 83 8.11 12.00 -22.87
C ASP A 83 9.62 12.12 -23.21
N PRO A 84 10.21 11.13 -23.91
CA PRO A 84 11.60 11.19 -24.32
C PRO A 84 11.94 12.39 -25.22
N ASP A 85 10.98 12.85 -26.02
CA ASP A 85 11.08 13.99 -26.93
C ASP A 85 10.81 15.34 -26.24
N GLN A 86 10.71 15.34 -24.90
CA GLN A 86 10.46 16.51 -24.06
C GLN A 86 9.06 17.12 -24.19
N GLN A 87 8.09 16.42 -24.79
CA GLN A 87 6.69 16.85 -24.84
C GLN A 87 6.00 16.60 -23.51
N GLU A 88 5.16 17.54 -23.10
CA GLU A 88 4.47 17.50 -21.81
C GLU A 88 3.00 17.10 -21.96
N PHE A 89 2.55 16.21 -21.09
CA PHE A 89 1.18 15.71 -21.04
C PHE A 89 0.65 15.74 -19.62
N LEU A 90 -0.62 16.08 -19.45
CA LEU A 90 -1.30 15.98 -18.16
C LEU A 90 -1.93 14.59 -18.04
N TYR A 91 -1.55 13.88 -16.97
CA TYR A 91 -2.19 12.65 -16.53
C TYR A 91 -3.11 12.98 -15.36
N ASN A 92 -4.42 12.83 -15.56
CA ASN A 92 -5.42 13.19 -14.56
C ASN A 92 -6.53 12.14 -14.50
N ARG A 93 -6.41 11.20 -13.56
CA ARG A 93 -7.32 10.04 -13.47
C ARG A 93 -7.61 9.65 -12.03
N ARG A 94 -8.77 9.01 -11.86
CA ARG A 94 -9.08 8.20 -10.68
C ARG A 94 -9.08 6.73 -11.07
N LEU A 95 -8.41 5.90 -10.29
CA LEU A 95 -8.47 4.45 -10.39
C LEU A 95 -9.36 3.94 -9.26
N ASP A 96 -10.42 3.23 -9.64
CA ASP A 96 -11.24 2.47 -8.70
C ASP A 96 -10.58 1.10 -8.56
N VAL A 97 -10.07 0.79 -7.37
CA VAL A 97 -9.21 -0.36 -7.12
C VAL A 97 -9.76 -1.22 -5.98
N HIS A 98 -9.59 -2.53 -6.12
CA HIS A 98 -9.76 -3.47 -5.02
C HIS A 98 -8.40 -3.76 -4.39
N PHE A 99 -8.28 -3.61 -3.07
CA PHE A 99 -7.06 -3.93 -2.33
C PHE A 99 -7.22 -5.26 -1.59
N ASP A 100 -6.32 -6.21 -1.88
CA ASP A 100 -6.14 -7.45 -1.17
C ASP A 100 -4.89 -7.37 -0.30
N LYS A 101 -5.05 -7.32 1.03
CA LYS A 101 -3.92 -7.23 1.95
C LYS A 101 -3.16 -8.55 1.98
N LEU A 102 -1.84 -8.49 1.75
CA LEU A 102 -0.96 -9.66 1.81
C LEU A 102 -0.35 -9.84 3.19
N ASP A 103 0.21 -8.75 3.73
CA ASP A 103 0.83 -8.70 5.05
C ASP A 103 0.74 -7.29 5.62
N SER A 104 1.58 -6.95 6.60
CA SER A 104 1.48 -5.67 7.30
C SER A 104 1.72 -4.46 6.39
N SER A 105 2.64 -4.57 5.42
CA SER A 105 3.09 -3.46 4.57
C SER A 105 2.76 -3.64 3.09
N ARG A 106 2.23 -4.80 2.66
CA ARG A 106 2.02 -5.10 1.23
C ARG A 106 0.57 -5.42 0.91
N PHE A 107 0.11 -4.86 -0.20
CA PHE A 107 -1.23 -5.06 -0.72
C PHE A 107 -1.16 -5.37 -2.22
N TRP A 108 -1.86 -6.41 -2.65
CA TRP A 108 -2.24 -6.51 -4.05
C TRP A 108 -3.33 -5.50 -4.32
N PHE A 109 -3.24 -4.80 -5.44
CA PHE A 109 -4.35 -4.02 -5.93
C PHE A 109 -4.74 -4.48 -7.33
N LYS A 110 -6.03 -4.43 -7.60
CA LYS A 110 -6.60 -4.68 -8.93
C LYS A 110 -7.46 -3.50 -9.33
N THR A 111 -7.15 -2.90 -10.46
CA THR A 111 -7.95 -1.79 -10.99
C THR A 111 -9.21 -2.34 -11.64
N LEU A 112 -10.35 -1.92 -11.12
CA LEU A 112 -11.67 -2.30 -11.58
C LEU A 112 -12.15 -1.36 -12.68
N ASN A 113 -11.90 -0.06 -12.50
CA ASN A 113 -12.27 0.98 -13.45
C ASN A 113 -11.28 2.14 -13.38
N ALA A 114 -11.22 2.94 -14.45
CA ALA A 114 -10.42 4.15 -14.51
C ALA A 114 -11.29 5.30 -15.06
N THR A 115 -11.50 6.33 -14.24
CA THR A 115 -12.15 7.57 -14.67
C THR A 115 -11.08 8.51 -15.22
N VAL A 116 -11.27 8.94 -16.47
CA VAL A 116 -10.41 9.93 -17.14
C VAL A 116 -11.09 11.29 -17.02
N PHE A 117 -10.40 12.27 -16.41
CA PHE A 117 -10.92 13.62 -16.30
C PHE A 117 -10.66 14.43 -17.57
N GLU A 118 -11.47 15.46 -17.83
CA GLU A 118 -11.46 16.23 -19.08
C GLU A 118 -10.11 16.86 -19.43
N SER A 119 -9.27 17.15 -18.43
CA SER A 119 -7.96 17.74 -18.64
C SER A 119 -6.85 16.73 -18.99
N ASP A 120 -7.13 15.43 -18.94
CA ASP A 120 -6.15 14.39 -19.32
C ASP A 120 -5.94 14.35 -20.84
N ASN A 121 -4.71 14.63 -21.27
CA ASN A 121 -4.30 14.55 -22.67
C ASN A 121 -3.24 13.47 -22.93
N SER A 122 -2.98 12.61 -21.94
CA SER A 122 -1.91 11.61 -21.94
C SER A 122 -2.31 10.27 -22.59
N LEU A 123 -3.59 10.04 -22.84
CA LEU A 123 -4.17 8.72 -23.15
C LEU A 123 -3.50 7.98 -24.33
N LYS A 124 -3.07 8.70 -25.36
CA LYS A 124 -2.41 8.11 -26.55
C LYS A 124 -0.91 7.93 -26.40
N HIS A 125 -0.29 8.63 -25.44
CA HIS A 125 1.17 8.71 -25.32
C HIS A 125 1.69 7.88 -24.13
N ALA A 126 0.99 7.89 -23.00
CA ALA A 126 1.41 7.24 -21.76
C ALA A 126 0.75 5.85 -21.54
N LEU A 127 0.75 4.98 -22.56
CA LEU A 127 0.12 3.64 -22.46
C LEU A 127 0.75 2.76 -21.37
N PHE A 128 2.04 2.97 -21.08
CA PHE A 128 2.74 2.24 -20.03
C PHE A 128 2.17 2.55 -18.64
N MET A 129 1.72 3.78 -18.38
CA MET A 129 1.09 4.16 -17.11
C MET A 129 -0.20 3.38 -16.90
N ARG A 130 -1.00 3.24 -17.96
CA ARG A 130 -2.22 2.44 -17.90
C ARG A 130 -1.92 1.00 -17.53
N ARG A 131 -1.01 0.34 -18.24
CA ARG A 131 -0.64 -1.06 -17.96
C ARG A 131 -0.01 -1.22 -16.57
N GLY A 132 0.86 -0.29 -16.20
CA GLY A 132 1.55 -0.26 -14.91
C GLY A 132 0.64 -0.04 -13.72
N LEU A 133 -0.58 0.46 -13.94
CA LEU A 133 -1.57 0.76 -12.91
C LEU A 133 -2.86 -0.04 -13.08
N GLU A 134 -2.91 -1.03 -13.96
CA GLU A 134 -4.07 -1.93 -14.13
C GLU A 134 -4.14 -3.03 -13.03
N GLY A 135 -3.09 -3.14 -12.22
CA GLY A 135 -3.01 -4.00 -11.07
C GLY A 135 -1.56 -4.28 -10.70
N GLY A 136 -1.32 -4.81 -9.51
CA GLY A 136 0.03 -5.09 -9.05
C GLY A 136 0.20 -5.05 -7.55
N LEU A 137 1.44 -4.83 -7.15
CA LEU A 137 1.82 -4.70 -5.76
C LEU A 137 1.94 -3.22 -5.39
N ILE A 138 1.23 -2.83 -4.34
CA ILE A 138 1.51 -1.60 -3.61
C ILE A 138 2.11 -1.96 -2.25
N THR A 139 3.20 -1.30 -1.89
CA THR A 139 3.81 -1.46 -0.57
C THR A 139 3.80 -0.13 0.17
N PHE A 140 3.41 -0.16 1.44
CA PHE A 140 3.46 0.94 2.39
C PHE A 140 4.42 0.60 3.52
N SER A 141 5.47 1.39 3.69
CA SER A 141 6.38 1.29 4.82
C SER A 141 6.21 2.52 5.70
N ARG A 142 5.74 2.33 6.93
CA ARG A 142 5.61 3.42 7.89
C ARG A 142 6.98 4.03 8.19
N PHE A 143 7.07 5.35 8.09
CA PHE A 143 8.22 6.13 8.54
C PHE A 143 7.91 6.86 9.85
N SER A 144 6.72 7.42 9.97
CA SER A 144 6.18 8.04 11.19
C SER A 144 4.67 7.85 11.25
N ASP A 145 4.02 8.33 12.32
CA ASP A 145 2.56 8.25 12.48
C ASP A 145 1.79 8.94 11.32
N VAL A 146 2.46 9.86 10.62
CA VAL A 146 1.89 10.71 9.58
C VAL A 146 2.55 10.54 8.21
N GLU A 147 3.57 9.70 8.09
CA GLU A 147 4.33 9.50 6.85
C GLU A 147 4.54 8.02 6.54
N TYR A 148 4.23 7.66 5.29
CA TYR A 148 4.39 6.31 4.75
C TYR A 148 5.15 6.38 3.44
N TYR A 149 6.24 5.64 3.32
CA TYR A 149 6.84 5.40 2.02
C TYR A 149 5.94 4.47 1.21
N TYR A 150 5.66 4.81 -0.03
CA TYR A 150 4.90 3.97 -0.95
C TYR A 150 5.72 3.56 -2.16
N ASN A 151 5.40 2.40 -2.71
CA ASN A 151 5.88 1.92 -3.99
C ASN A 151 4.76 1.17 -4.72
N ILE A 152 4.46 1.59 -5.94
CA ILE A 152 3.49 0.95 -6.84
C ILE A 152 4.25 0.40 -8.04
N ASN A 153 4.38 -0.92 -8.13
CA ASN A 153 5.01 -1.64 -9.24
C ASN A 153 6.41 -1.14 -9.64
N ASN A 154 7.14 -0.46 -8.74
CA ASN A 154 8.39 0.27 -9.02
C ASN A 154 8.27 1.37 -10.09
N ILE A 155 7.04 1.81 -10.41
CA ILE A 155 6.77 2.90 -11.35
C ILE A 155 6.60 4.21 -10.59
N LEU A 156 5.79 4.18 -9.53
CA LEU A 156 5.55 5.34 -8.67
C LEU A 156 6.07 5.02 -7.26
N THR A 157 7.01 5.83 -6.79
CA THR A 157 7.58 5.71 -5.45
C THR A 157 7.66 7.07 -4.80
N GLY A 158 7.44 7.16 -3.50
CA GLY A 158 7.56 8.42 -2.79
C GLY A 158 7.13 8.32 -1.34
N VAL A 159 6.91 9.49 -0.73
CA VAL A 159 6.36 9.60 0.63
C VAL A 159 4.94 10.10 0.55
N CYS A 160 4.04 9.42 1.24
CA CYS A 160 2.65 9.79 1.41
C CYS A 160 2.45 10.36 2.82
N HIS A 161 1.83 11.52 2.91
CA HIS A 161 1.49 12.20 4.15
C HIS A 161 0.03 11.95 4.48
N VAL A 162 -0.24 11.46 5.69
CA VAL A 162 -1.59 11.31 6.23
C VAL A 162 -1.98 12.63 6.90
N PRO A 163 -3.11 13.27 6.53
CA PRO A 163 -3.57 14.48 7.19
C PRO A 163 -3.84 14.21 8.67
N THR A 164 -3.25 15.04 9.53
CA THR A 164 -3.51 15.08 10.98
C THR A 164 -4.67 16.00 11.32
#